data_AF-A0A2T7DQV0-F1
#
_entry.id   AF-A0A2T7DQV0-F1
#
_cell.length_a   1.000
_cell.length_b   1.000
_cell.length_c   1.000
_cell.angle_alpha   90.00
_cell.angle_beta   90.00
_cell.angle_gamma   90.00
#
_symmetry.space_group_name_H-M   'P 1'
#
loop_
_entity.id
_entity.type
_entity.pdbx_description
1 polymer ?
#
loop_
_entity_poly.entity_id
_entity_poly.type
_entity_poly.pdbx_seq_one_letter_code
_entity_poly.pdbx_strand_id
1 'polypeptide(L)'
;MHQLLLLLLAYSFLLPPPAASAAQPSSCWPKTCGSLNITCPFWVEEPGRPPCGPPAFQLKCNSSGAFLSRSIYQAYRVESIFPKN
;
A
#
# COMPACT_ATOMS: atom_id res chain seq x y z
N MET A 1 -4.60 -33.66 -25.16
CA MET A 1 -4.98 -32.24 -25.04
C MET A 1 -5.58 -31.90 -23.67
N HIS A 2 -6.71 -32.51 -23.27
CA HIS A 2 -7.37 -32.23 -21.98
C HIS A 2 -6.51 -32.50 -20.72
N GLN A 3 -5.75 -33.60 -20.71
CA GLN A 3 -4.92 -33.99 -19.57
C GLN A 3 -3.75 -33.05 -19.32
N LEU A 4 -3.18 -32.47 -20.40
CA LEU A 4 -2.13 -31.46 -20.31
C LEU A 4 -2.68 -30.14 -19.75
N LEU A 5 -3.91 -29.78 -20.13
CA LEU A 5 -4.60 -28.58 -19.62
C LEU A 5 -4.88 -28.67 -18.12
N LEU A 6 -5.33 -29.82 -17.63
CA LEU A 6 -5.58 -30.07 -16.20
C LEU A 6 -4.29 -30.00 -15.36
N LEU A 7 -3.18 -30.52 -15.89
CA LEU A 7 -1.87 -30.44 -15.23
C LEU A 7 -1.37 -28.99 -15.10
N LEU A 8 -1.56 -28.16 -16.12
CA LEU A 8 -1.17 -26.74 -16.10
C LEU A 8 -1.99 -25.93 -15.09
N LEU A 9 -3.30 -26.21 -14.99
CA LEU A 9 -4.19 -25.62 -13.99
C LEU A 9 -3.78 -26.02 -12.56
N ALA A 10 -3.52 -27.30 -12.31
CA ALA A 10 -3.06 -27.75 -11.00
C ALA A 10 -1.71 -27.12 -10.60
N TYR A 11 -0.79 -26.97 -11.56
CA TYR A 11 0.50 -26.33 -11.32
C TYR A 11 0.34 -24.86 -10.93
N SER A 12 -0.63 -24.14 -11.49
CA SER A 12 -0.85 -22.71 -11.17
C SER A 12 -1.27 -22.48 -9.72
N PHE A 13 -1.98 -23.43 -9.11
CA PHE A 13 -2.33 -23.36 -7.68
C PHE A 13 -1.15 -23.65 -6.74
N LEU A 14 -0.10 -24.29 -7.23
CA LEU A 14 1.11 -24.59 -6.46
C LEU A 14 2.12 -23.44 -6.49
N LEU A 15 1.94 -22.43 -7.36
CA LEU A 15 2.80 -21.26 -7.32
C LEU A 15 2.53 -20.48 -6.02
N PRO A 16 3.56 -20.24 -5.18
CA PRO A 16 3.41 -19.35 -4.05
C PRO A 16 3.02 -17.95 -4.57
N PRO A 17 2.14 -17.22 -3.84
CA PRO A 17 1.87 -15.84 -4.18
C PRO A 17 3.19 -15.07 -4.20
N PRO A 18 3.37 -14.11 -5.13
CA PRO A 18 4.54 -13.25 -5.09
C PRO A 18 4.62 -12.65 -3.69
N ALA A 19 5.74 -12.91 -3.00
CA ALA A 19 6.00 -12.28 -1.73
C ALA A 19 5.92 -10.78 -1.98
N ALA A 20 4.97 -10.10 -1.33
CA ALA A 20 5.03 -8.66 -1.24
C ALA A 20 6.36 -8.38 -0.55
N SER A 21 7.38 -7.99 -1.32
CA SER A 21 8.59 -7.44 -0.73
C SER A 21 8.10 -6.34 0.18
N ALA A 22 8.24 -6.56 1.50
CA ALA A 22 8.30 -5.48 2.45
C ALA A 22 9.53 -4.71 1.99
N ALA A 23 9.33 -3.80 1.04
CA ALA A 23 10.37 -2.90 0.60
C ALA A 23 10.97 -2.37 1.89
N GLN A 24 12.26 -2.67 2.10
CA GLN A 24 13.03 -2.04 3.16
C GLN A 24 12.62 -0.57 3.15
N PRO A 25 12.31 0.04 4.31
CA PRO A 25 11.81 1.40 4.34
C PRO A 25 12.88 2.30 3.73
N SER A 26 12.82 2.51 2.42
CA SER A 26 13.36 3.67 1.74
C SER A 26 12.52 4.77 2.32
N SER A 27 12.94 5.26 3.50
CA SER A 27 12.06 6.00 4.39
C SER A 27 11.45 7.12 3.56
N CYS A 28 10.15 6.99 3.27
CA CYS A 28 9.39 8.11 2.79
C CYS A 28 9.74 9.25 3.74
N TRP A 29 10.14 10.38 3.18
CA TRP A 29 10.54 11.52 3.99
C TRP A 29 9.42 11.80 5.01
N PRO A 30 9.75 12.05 6.28
CA PRO A 30 8.73 12.32 7.29
C PRO A 30 7.81 13.42 6.78
N LYS A 31 6.51 13.12 6.75
CA LYS A 31 5.49 14.03 6.24
C LYS A 31 4.38 14.17 7.25
N THR A 32 3.87 15.38 7.37
CA THR A 32 2.70 15.67 8.20
C THR A 32 1.48 15.89 7.34
N CYS A 33 0.34 15.41 7.81
CA CYS A 33 -0.96 15.64 7.21
C CYS A 33 -1.96 16.04 8.30
N GLY A 34 -2.19 17.34 8.45
CA GLY A 34 -2.84 17.87 9.65
C GLY A 34 -2.01 17.52 10.90
N SER A 35 -2.63 16.83 11.85
CA SER A 35 -1.99 16.35 13.08
C SER A 35 -1.29 14.99 12.95
N LEU A 36 -1.38 14.33 11.79
CA LEU A 36 -0.81 13.00 11.58
C LEU A 36 0.64 13.10 11.14
N ASN A 37 1.50 12.32 11.79
CA ASN A 37 2.85 12.05 11.32
C ASN A 37 2.84 10.76 10.47
N ILE A 38 3.01 10.92 9.17
CA ILE A 38 2.96 9.81 8.21
C ILE A 38 4.26 9.02 8.30
N THR A 39 4.12 7.75 8.67
CA THR A 39 5.23 6.81 8.86
C THR A 39 4.92 5.50 8.15
N CYS A 40 5.97 4.74 7.81
CA CYS A 40 5.85 3.44 7.16
C CYS A 40 4.82 2.54 7.91
N PRO A 41 3.93 1.84 7.21
CA PRO A 41 3.86 1.65 5.75
C PRO A 41 3.09 2.75 4.99
N PHE A 42 2.53 3.73 5.68
CA PHE A 42 1.78 4.82 5.07
C PHE A 42 2.70 5.83 4.40
N TRP A 43 2.24 6.38 3.28
CA TRP A 43 3.01 7.36 2.52
C TRP A 43 2.09 8.26 1.68
N VAL A 44 2.60 9.40 1.26
CA VAL A 44 1.89 10.36 0.40
C VAL A 44 2.68 10.58 -0.88
N GLU A 45 1.97 10.86 -1.97
CA GLU A 45 2.62 11.20 -3.25
C GLU A 45 3.25 12.59 -3.18
N GLU A 46 4.42 12.74 -3.78
CA GLU A 46 5.16 14.00 -3.82
C GLU A 46 5.51 14.36 -5.26
N PRO A 47 5.23 15.61 -5.71
CA PRO A 47 5.62 16.05 -7.04
C PRO A 47 7.11 15.85 -7.29
N GLY A 48 7.44 15.20 -8.41
CA GLY A 48 8.82 14.97 -8.82
C GLY A 48 9.56 13.86 -8.05
N ARG A 49 8.87 13.07 -7.21
CA ARG A 49 9.47 11.92 -6.53
C ARG A 49 8.75 10.61 -6.88
N PRO A 50 9.49 9.49 -6.97
CA PRO A 50 8.87 8.19 -7.19
C PRO A 50 8.05 7.76 -5.97
N PRO A 51 7.05 6.87 -6.15
CA PRO A 51 6.40 6.17 -5.06
C PRO A 51 7.39 5.52 -4.11
N CYS A 52 7.20 5.71 -2.80
CA CYS A 52 8.14 5.26 -1.77
C CYS A 52 7.57 4.16 -0.85
N GLY A 53 6.37 3.65 -1.13
CA GLY A 53 5.73 2.60 -0.34
C GLY A 53 4.68 1.79 -1.11
N PRO A 54 4.05 0.79 -0.48
CA PRO A 54 3.07 -0.07 -1.15
C PRO A 54 1.80 0.71 -1.53
N PRO A 55 1.24 0.51 -2.74
CA PRO A 55 0.07 1.29 -3.20
C PRO A 55 -1.18 1.18 -2.32
N ALA A 56 -1.33 0.08 -1.57
CA ALA A 56 -2.46 -0.13 -0.65
C ALA A 56 -2.43 0.83 0.56
N PHE A 57 -1.24 1.32 0.94
CA PHE A 57 -1.05 2.24 2.07
C PHE A 57 -0.82 3.69 1.64
N GLN A 58 -1.01 4.00 0.36
CA GLN A 58 -0.94 5.36 -0.13
C GLN A 58 -2.08 6.20 0.45
N LEU A 59 -1.75 7.39 0.92
CA LEU A 59 -2.70 8.38 1.44
C LEU A 59 -2.80 9.59 0.51
N LYS A 60 -3.98 10.20 0.47
CA LYS A 60 -4.24 11.53 -0.07
C LYS A 60 -4.50 12.51 1.08
N CYS A 61 -3.89 13.68 1.00
CA CYS A 61 -4.05 14.74 1.99
C CYS A 61 -4.78 15.93 1.41
N ASN A 62 -5.76 16.42 2.16
CA ASN A 62 -6.46 17.68 1.89
C ASN A 62 -6.70 18.44 3.21
N SER A 63 -7.45 19.55 3.14
CA SER A 63 -7.78 20.36 4.32
C SER A 63 -8.59 19.61 5.38
N SER A 64 -9.30 18.54 5.02
CA SER A 64 -10.10 17.72 5.94
C SER A 64 -9.31 16.57 6.60
N GLY A 65 -8.12 16.23 6.09
CA GLY A 65 -7.24 15.23 6.68
C GLY A 65 -6.60 14.27 5.66
N ALA A 66 -6.15 13.12 6.17
CA ALA A 66 -5.55 12.05 5.37
C ALA A 66 -6.59 10.96 5.08
N PHE A 67 -6.62 10.48 3.83
CA PHE A 67 -7.55 9.46 3.38
C PHE A 67 -6.84 8.36 2.60
N LEU A 68 -7.30 7.11 2.70
CA LEU A 68 -6.79 6.02 1.87
C LEU A 68 -7.04 6.32 0.38
N SER A 69 -5.97 6.33 -0.41
CA SER A 69 -6.04 6.61 -1.85
C SER A 69 -6.75 5.50 -2.63
N ARG A 70 -6.63 4.26 -2.17
CA ARG A 70 -7.26 3.08 -2.77
C ARG A 70 -8.43 2.62 -1.92
N SER A 71 -9.58 3.21 -2.14
CA SER A 71 -10.86 2.75 -1.58
C SER A 71 -11.95 2.86 -2.63
N ILE A 72 -12.73 1.79 -2.79
CA ILE A 72 -13.76 1.67 -3.84
C ILE A 72 -15.12 2.18 -3.33
N TYR A 73 -15.44 1.93 -2.06
CA TYR A 73 -16.80 2.15 -1.53
C TYR A 73 -16.99 3.51 -0.88
N GLN A 74 -15.99 3.98 -0.12
CA GLN A 74 -16.08 5.23 0.63
C GLN A 74 -14.70 5.80 0.94
N ALA A 75 -14.64 7.09 1.26
CA ALA A 75 -13.40 7.71 1.71
C ALA A 75 -13.11 7.32 3.17
N TYR A 76 -12.11 6.47 3.38
CA TYR A 76 -11.64 6.14 4.73
C TYR A 76 -10.63 7.17 5.20
N ARG A 77 -11.00 7.93 6.24
CA ARG A 77 -10.11 8.87 6.91
C ARG A 77 -9.19 8.14 7.87
N VAL A 78 -7.93 8.54 7.92
CA VAL A 78 -6.98 8.07 8.92
C VAL A 78 -7.06 9.00 10.13
N GLU A 79 -7.36 8.46 11.30
CA GLU A 79 -7.46 9.25 12.55
C GLU A 79 -6.17 9.22 13.36
N SER A 80 -5.42 8.12 13.29
CA SER A 80 -4.21 7.90 14.08
C SER A 80 -3.32 6.84 13.42
N ILE A 81 -2.01 6.96 13.60
CA ILE A 81 -1.01 6.00 13.13
C ILE A 81 -0.18 5.57 14.34
N PHE A 82 -0.12 4.26 14.58
CA PHE A 82 0.61 3.65 15.69
C PHE A 82 1.85 2.93 15.15
N PRO A 83 3.05 3.53 15.25
CA PRO A 83 4.27 2.94 14.70
C PRO A 83 4.79 1.74 15.53
N LYS A 84 4.26 1.54 16.74
CA LYS A 84 4.51 0.37 17.60
C LYS A 84 3.18 0.00 18.27
N ASN A 85 2.88 -1.30 18.31
CA ASN A 85 1.75 -1.86 19.06
C ASN A 85 2.06 -1.91 20.56
#